data_AF-A0A2K5EEG3-F1
#
_entry.id   AF-A0A2K5EEG3-F1
#
_cell.length_a   1.000
_cell.length_b   1.000
_cell.length_c   1.000
_cell.angle_alpha   90.00
_cell.angle_beta   90.00
_cell.angle_gamma   90.00
#
_symmetry.space_group_name_H-M   'P 1'
#
loop_
_entity.id
_entity.type
_entity.pdbx_description
1 polymer ?
#
loop_
_entity_poly.entity_id
_entity_poly.type
_entity_poly.pdbx_seq_one_letter_code
_entity_poly.pdbx_strand_id
1 'polypeptide(L)'
;MANCECTFIAIKPDGVQRGLVGEIIKHFEQKGFRLVGLKFMQTSEDLLKEHYIDLKDCPFFAGLVKYMHSGPAVAMVWEGLNRWSWRSSRGEGARPTGRVSIRSRG
;
A
#
# COMPACT_ATOMS: atom_id res chain seq x y z
N MET A 1 20.48 14.62 -12.95
CA MET A 1 19.24 13.96 -13.41
C MET A 1 18.36 13.81 -12.20
N ALA A 2 17.10 14.27 -12.25
CA ALA A 2 16.22 14.08 -11.11
C ALA A 2 15.87 12.59 -11.00
N ASN A 3 16.18 11.94 -9.88
CA ASN A 3 15.80 10.55 -9.67
C ASN A 3 14.28 10.51 -9.48
N CYS A 4 13.58 9.95 -10.47
CA CYS A 4 12.19 9.56 -10.33
C CYS A 4 12.13 8.31 -9.45
N GLU A 5 11.50 8.43 -8.28
CA GLU A 5 11.31 7.29 -7.38
C GLU A 5 9.90 6.73 -7.57
N CYS A 6 9.82 5.40 -7.71
CA CYS A 6 8.57 4.67 -7.77
C CYS A 6 8.23 4.12 -6.39
N THR A 7 7.08 4.51 -5.85
CA THR A 7 6.56 4.00 -4.58
C THR A 7 5.39 3.07 -4.84
N PHE A 8 5.46 1.87 -4.25
CA PHE A 8 4.33 0.94 -4.22
C PHE A 8 3.41 1.25 -3.04
N ILE A 9 2.12 1.39 -3.34
CA ILE A 9 1.05 1.63 -2.40
C ILE A 9 0.02 0.51 -2.52
N ALA A 10 -0.37 -0.08 -1.39
CA ALA A 10 -1.46 -1.05 -1.34
C ALA A 10 -2.62 -0.53 -0.48
N ILE A 11 -3.82 -0.59 -1.05
CA ILE A 11 -5.08 -0.34 -0.37
C ILE A 11 -5.63 -1.70 0.10
N LYS A 12 -5.80 -1.81 1.41
CA LYS A 12 -6.34 -3.01 2.07
C LYS A 12 -7.82 -3.23 1.72
N PRO A 13 -8.35 -4.44 1.92
CA PRO A 13 -9.76 -4.75 1.66
C PRO A 13 -10.75 -3.81 2.33
N ASP A 14 -10.50 -3.40 3.59
CA ASP A 14 -11.32 -2.40 4.30
C ASP A 14 -11.43 -1.07 3.53
N GLY A 15 -10.31 -0.56 3.00
CA GLY A 15 -10.31 0.69 2.24
C GLY A 15 -11.04 0.57 0.92
N VAL A 16 -11.03 -0.61 0.30
CA VAL A 16 -11.79 -0.90 -0.91
C VAL A 16 -13.28 -0.99 -0.62
N GLN A 17 -13.67 -1.73 0.44
CA GLN A 17 -15.06 -1.87 0.86
C GLN A 17 -15.68 -0.53 1.28
N ARG A 18 -14.89 0.36 1.87
CA ARG A 18 -15.30 1.72 2.25
C ARG A 18 -15.32 2.72 1.08
N GLY A 19 -14.97 2.31 -0.14
CA GLY A 19 -14.97 3.19 -1.31
C GLY A 19 -13.86 4.25 -1.32
N LEU A 20 -12.81 4.10 -0.49
CA LEU A 20 -11.74 5.10 -0.33
C LEU A 20 -10.74 5.12 -1.49
N VAL A 21 -10.85 4.19 -2.44
CA VAL A 21 -9.91 4.06 -3.57
C VAL A 21 -9.84 5.35 -4.40
N GLY A 22 -10.98 5.94 -4.73
CA GLY A 22 -11.04 7.18 -5.52
C GLY A 22 -10.46 8.38 -4.77
N GLU A 23 -10.75 8.51 -3.47
CA GLU A 23 -10.20 9.58 -2.64
C GLU A 23 -8.68 9.49 -2.52
N ILE A 24 -8.15 8.29 -2.36
CA ILE A 24 -6.71 8.04 -2.29
C ILE A 24 -6.05 8.43 -3.62
N ILE A 25 -6.58 7.97 -4.76
CA ILE A 25 -6.06 8.32 -6.09
C ILE A 25 -6.04 9.84 -6.26
N LYS A 26 -7.18 10.49 -6.01
CA LYS A 26 -7.32 11.94 -6.13
C LYS A 26 -6.30 12.69 -5.28
N HIS A 27 -6.04 12.23 -4.05
CA HIS A 27 -5.05 12.84 -3.16
C HIS A 27 -3.62 12.75 -3.71
N PHE A 28 -3.26 11.66 -4.36
CA PHE A 28 -1.93 11.52 -4.98
C PHE A 28 -1.82 12.33 -6.28
N GLU A 29 -2.85 12.36 -7.11
CA GLU A 29 -2.89 13.18 -8.33
C GLU A 29 -2.82 14.67 -8.00
N GLN A 30 -3.55 15.14 -6.98
CA GLN A 30 -3.51 16.54 -6.53
C GLN A 30 -2.14 16.96 -6.00
N LYS A 31 -1.35 16.02 -5.48
CA LYS A 31 0.03 16.27 -5.05
C LYS A 31 1.04 16.26 -6.20
N GLY A 32 0.61 15.96 -7.42
CA GLY A 32 1.47 15.90 -8.60
C GLY A 32 2.25 14.60 -8.73
N PHE A 33 1.82 13.51 -8.06
CA PHE A 33 2.36 12.18 -8.35
C PHE A 33 1.74 11.63 -9.62
N ARG A 34 2.55 10.92 -10.40
CA ARG A 34 2.10 10.24 -11.61
C ARG A 34 1.74 8.79 -11.29
N LEU A 35 0.52 8.38 -11.64
CA LEU A 35 0.13 6.97 -11.55
C LEU A 35 0.84 6.20 -12.67
N VAL A 36 1.69 5.24 -12.30
CA VAL A 36 2.43 4.38 -13.24
C VAL A 36 1.66 3.10 -13.52
N GLY A 37 1.01 2.56 -12.49
CA GLY A 37 0.26 1.33 -12.60
C GLY A 37 -0.76 1.19 -11.49
N LEU A 38 -1.89 0.57 -11.82
CA LEU A 38 -2.93 0.21 -10.88
C LEU A 38 -3.43 -1.19 -11.23
N LYS A 39 -3.56 -2.04 -10.21
CA LYS A 39 -4.08 -3.39 -10.33
C LYS A 39 -5.08 -3.65 -9.22
N PHE A 40 -6.32 -3.92 -9.63
CA PHE A 40 -7.35 -4.47 -8.75
C PHE A 40 -7.21 -6.00 -8.76
N MET A 41 -6.97 -6.60 -7.60
CA MET A 41 -6.80 -8.05 -7.53
C MET A 41 -7.31 -8.62 -6.21
N GLN A 42 -7.89 -9.81 -6.30
CA GLN A 42 -8.09 -10.65 -5.12
C GLN A 42 -6.80 -11.43 -4.88
N THR A 43 -6.18 -11.18 -3.75
CA THR A 43 -4.94 -11.87 -3.34
C THR A 43 -5.27 -13.27 -2.84
N SER A 44 -4.65 -14.30 -3.42
CA SER A 44 -4.70 -15.67 -2.88
C SER A 44 -3.88 -15.78 -1.59
N GLU A 45 -4.24 -16.73 -0.72
CA GLU A 45 -3.51 -16.94 0.53
C GLU A 45 -2.02 -17.24 0.30
N ASP A 46 -1.69 -18.00 -0.73
CA ASP A 46 -0.30 -18.39 -1.02
C ASP A 46 0.55 -17.18 -1.38
N LEU A 47 0.02 -16.28 -2.22
CA LEU A 47 0.68 -15.03 -2.57
C LEU A 47 0.88 -14.13 -1.34
N LEU A 48 -0.10 -14.11 -0.42
CA LEU A 48 0.01 -13.34 0.83
C LEU A 48 1.05 -13.94 1.78
N LYS A 49 1.13 -15.27 1.88
CA LYS A 49 2.11 -15.96 2.70
C LYS A 49 3.53 -15.70 2.19
N GLU A 50 3.73 -15.74 0.88
CA GLU A 50 5.01 -15.37 0.25
C GLU A 50 5.34 -13.89 0.48
N HIS A 51 4.35 -13.01 0.28
CA HIS A 51 4.54 -11.57 0.44
C HIS A 51 4.89 -11.16 1.88
N TYR A 52 4.33 -11.85 2.88
CA TYR A 52 4.54 -11.59 4.31
C TYR A 52 5.43 -12.65 4.98
N ILE A 53 6.29 -13.34 4.24
CA ILE A 53 7.14 -14.40 4.77
C ILE A 53 8.03 -13.93 5.94
N ASP A 54 8.46 -12.67 5.91
CA ASP A 54 9.23 -12.04 6.99
C ASP A 54 8.44 -11.92 8.31
N LEU A 55 7.11 -11.97 8.25
CA LEU A 55 6.21 -11.90 9.40
C LEU A 55 5.68 -13.28 9.82
N LYS A 56 6.16 -14.37 9.22
CA LYS A 56 5.67 -15.73 9.51
C LYS A 56 5.79 -16.12 10.99
N ASP A 57 6.83 -15.62 11.66
CA ASP A 57 7.13 -15.93 13.06
C ASP A 57 6.32 -15.06 14.04
N CYS A 58 5.53 -14.11 13.53
CA CYS A 58 4.66 -13.27 14.34
C CYS A 58 3.34 -13.99 14.68
N PRO A 59 2.85 -13.93 15.93
CA PRO A 59 1.64 -14.63 16.36
C PRO A 59 0.35 -14.13 15.67
N PHE A 60 0.39 -12.96 15.04
CA PHE A 60 -0.73 -12.37 14.30
C PHE A 60 -0.71 -12.68 12.79
N PHE A 61 0.25 -13.47 12.29
CA PHE A 61 0.42 -13.76 10.86
C PHE A 61 -0.82 -14.41 10.23
N ALA A 62 -1.34 -15.46 10.86
CA ALA A 62 -2.53 -16.16 10.37
C ALA A 62 -3.76 -15.23 10.29
N GLY A 63 -3.92 -14.36 11.28
CA GLY A 63 -4.97 -13.33 11.30
C GLY A 63 -4.78 -12.29 10.19
N LEU A 64 -3.54 -11.86 9.94
CA LEU A 64 -3.21 -10.90 8.89
C LEU A 64 -3.49 -11.48 7.50
N VAL A 65 -3.08 -12.73 7.23
CA VAL A 65 -3.33 -13.39 5.95
C VAL A 65 -4.84 -13.54 5.72
N LYS A 66 -5.58 -14.02 6.72
CA LYS A 66 -7.04 -14.16 6.64
C LYS A 66 -7.73 -12.82 6.40
N TYR A 67 -7.27 -11.76 7.06
CA TYR A 67 -7.78 -10.39 6.87
C TYR A 67 -7.47 -9.85 5.46
N MET A 68 -6.28 -10.11 4.93
CA MET A 68 -5.93 -9.67 3.58
C MET A 68 -6.63 -10.51 2.49
N HIS A 69 -6.98 -11.76 2.80
CA HIS A 69 -7.72 -12.65 1.91
C HIS A 69 -9.25 -12.38 1.93
N SER A 70 -9.79 -11.71 2.95
CA SER A 70 -11.24 -11.53 3.12
C SER A 70 -11.90 -10.61 2.08
N GLY A 71 -11.12 -9.95 1.22
CA GLY A 71 -11.66 -9.11 0.17
C GLY A 71 -10.61 -8.67 -0.86
N PRO A 72 -11.04 -7.95 -1.89
CA PRO A 72 -10.14 -7.47 -2.93
C PRO A 72 -9.21 -6.37 -2.41
N ALA A 73 -8.00 -6.32 -2.94
CA ALA A 73 -7.03 -5.27 -2.65
C ALA A 73 -6.70 -4.50 -3.94
N VAL A 74 -6.30 -3.24 -3.77
CA VAL A 74 -5.80 -2.42 -4.88
C VAL A 74 -4.33 -2.15 -4.68
N ALA A 75 -3.53 -2.63 -5.62
CA ALA A 75 -2.11 -2.35 -5.70
C ALA A 75 -1.88 -1.22 -6.70
N MET A 76 -1.09 -0.21 -6.33
CA MET A 76 -0.82 0.95 -7.16
C MET A 76 0.64 1.37 -7.04
N VAL A 77 1.20 1.86 -8.13
CA VAL A 77 2.57 2.38 -8.22
C VAL A 77 2.52 3.83 -8.63
N TRP A 78 3.14 4.68 -7.82
CA TRP A 78 3.20 6.12 -8.04
C TRP A 78 4.64 6.55 -8.26
N GLU A 79 4.87 7.36 -9.28
CA GLU A 79 6.15 8.00 -9.58
C GLU A 79 6.12 9.45 -9.10
N GLY A 80 7.17 9.86 -8.40
CA GLY A 80 7.33 11.23 -7.92
C GLY A 80 8.79 11.68 -7.92
N LEU A 81 8.99 12.99 -8.06
CA LEU A 81 10.29 13.62 -7.85
C LEU A 81 10.63 13.62 -6.35
N ASN A 82 11.89 13.29 -6.02
CA ASN A 82 12.49 13.14 -4.68
C ASN A 82 12.43 14.40 -3.77
N ARG A 83 11.25 15.01 -3.60
CA ARG A 83 11.03 16.19 -2.76
C ARG A 83 10.01 15.95 -1.65
N TRP A 84 9.29 14.83 -1.69
CA TRP A 84 8.27 14.51 -0.70
C TRP A 84 8.60 13.22 0.04
N SER A 85 9.30 13.37 1.16
CA SER A 85 9.20 12.43 2.26
C SER A 85 7.72 12.33 2.68
N TRP A 86 6.99 11.36 2.12
CA TRP A 86 5.60 11.06 2.52
C TRP A 86 5.49 10.72 4.02
N ARG A 87 6.63 10.37 4.64
CA ARG A 87 6.88 10.20 6.08
C ARG A 87 6.40 11.39 6.92
N SER A 88 6.39 12.62 6.40
CA SER A 88 5.91 13.79 7.19
C SER A 88 4.43 13.76 7.54
N SER A 89 3.64 12.85 6.94
CA SER A 89 2.20 12.73 7.24
C SER A 89 1.84 11.63 8.26
N ARG A 90 2.80 10.78 8.68
CA ARG A 90 2.58 9.74 9.69
C ARG A 90 3.84 9.59 10.55
N GLY A 91 3.67 9.74 11.86
CA GLY A 91 4.73 9.64 12.87
C GLY A 91 5.72 8.49 12.65
N GLU A 92 6.94 8.75 13.11
CA GLU A 92 8.19 8.01 12.91
C GLU A 92 8.05 6.47 13.00
N GLY A 93 8.69 5.75 12.07
CA GLY A 93 8.96 4.32 12.27
C GLY A 93 9.12 3.41 11.05
N ALA A 94 8.75 3.79 9.82
CA ALA A 94 8.82 2.87 8.67
C ALA A 94 10.11 3.03 7.85
N ARG A 95 10.94 1.96 7.77
CA ARG A 95 12.16 1.88 6.94
C ARG A 95 11.86 2.06 5.43
N PRO A 96 12.84 2.46 4.60
CA PRO A 96 12.67 2.65 3.15
C PRO A 96 12.72 1.30 2.42
N THR A 97 11.84 0.37 2.79
CA THR A 97 11.46 -0.73 1.90
C THR A 97 10.30 -0.18 1.10
N GLY A 98 10.40 -0.12 -0.24
CA GLY A 98 9.42 0.51 -1.14
C GLY A 98 8.04 -0.17 -1.17
N ARG A 99 7.44 -0.43 -0.01
CA ARG A 99 6.20 -1.16 0.21
C ARG A 99 5.42 -0.43 1.32
N VAL A 100 4.52 0.46 0.92
CA VAL A 100 3.72 1.27 1.85
C VAL A 100 2.28 0.77 1.84
N SER A 101 1.78 0.29 2.97
CA SER A 101 0.36 -0.05 3.15
C SER A 101 -0.37 1.10 3.83
N ILE A 102 -1.39 1.67 3.16
CA ILE A 102 -2.23 2.72 3.76
C ILE A 102 -3.17 2.05 4.77
N ARG A 103 -2.84 2.17 6.06
CA ARG A 103 -3.78 1.87 7.16
C ARG A 103 -4.88 2.94 7.18
N SER A 104 -6.14 2.57 7.03
CA SER A 104 -7.26 3.37 7.51
C SER A 104 -7.13 3.47 9.03
N ARG A 105 -7.15 4.69 9.58
CA ARG A 105 -7.34 4.84 11.03
C ARG A 105 -8.82 4.56 11.29
N GLY A 106 -9.10 3.47 12.00
CA GLY A 106 -10.33 3.32 12.78
C GLY A 106 -10.09 3.88 14.16
#